data_AF-A0A7X6THJ6-F1
#
_entry.id   AF-A0A7X6THJ6-F1
#
_cell.length_a   1.000
_cell.length_b   1.000
_cell.length_c   1.000
_cell.angle_alpha   90.00
_cell.angle_beta   90.00
_cell.angle_gamma   90.00
#
_symmetry.space_group_name_H-M   'P 1'
#
loop_
_entity.id
_entity.type
_entity.pdbx_description
1 polymer ?
#
loop_
_entity_poly.entity_id
_entity_poly.type
_entity_poly.pdbx_seq_one_letter_code
_entity_poly.pdbx_strand_id
1 'polypeptide(L)' 'GQMGLLGQFAPIRHPAKRRRIRTVIQELIYLAGRLISTGRRLILRFSRHCPVFAAFQGVYGQLVPAR' A
#
# COMPACT_ATOMS: atom_id res chain seq x y z
N GLY A 1 7.16 1.59 2.68
CA GLY A 1 8.53 2.11 2.93
C GLY A 1 9.46 1.60 1.85
N GLN A 2 10.75 1.95 1.91
CA GLN A 2 11.81 1.50 1.00
C GLN A 2 11.81 -0.04 0.80
N MET A 3 11.35 -0.78 1.81
CA MET A 3 11.15 -2.23 1.79
C MET A 3 10.22 -2.76 0.68
N GLY A 4 9.24 -1.96 0.23
CA GLY A 4 8.34 -2.35 -0.88
C GLY A 4 9.00 -2.26 -2.27
N LEU A 5 10.26 -1.81 -2.34
CA LEU A 5 11.05 -1.71 -3.56
C LEU A 5 11.95 -2.95 -3.78
N LEU A 6 11.81 -3.96 -2.91
CA LEU A 6 12.59 -5.20 -2.92
C LEU A 6 11.63 -6.36 -3.18
N GLY A 7 11.76 -7.04 -4.32
CA GLY A 7 11.00 -8.26 -4.65
C GLY A 7 10.29 -8.24 -6.00
N GLN A 8 9.64 -9.35 -6.34
CA GLN A 8 9.01 -9.61 -7.64
C GLN A 8 7.88 -8.63 -7.99
N PHE A 9 7.22 -8.05 -6.97
CA PHE A 9 6.15 -7.06 -7.12
C PHE A 9 6.61 -5.63 -6.86
N ALA A 10 7.94 -5.40 -6.81
CA ALA A 10 8.48 -4.07 -6.65
C ALA A 10 8.09 -3.20 -7.87
N PRO A 11 7.61 -1.97 -7.66
CA PRO A 11 7.38 -1.04 -8.76
C PRO A 11 8.71 -0.77 -9.48
N ILE A 12 8.64 -0.50 -10.78
CA ILE A 12 9.80 -0.12 -11.61
C ILE A 12 10.60 0.95 -10.87
N ARG A 13 11.91 0.71 -10.70
CA ARG A 13 12.79 1.59 -9.93
C ARG A 13 12.87 2.96 -10.60
N HIS A 14 12.13 3.91 -10.05
CA HIS A 14 12.28 5.33 -10.30
C HIS A 14 12.89 5.99 -9.05
N PRO A 15 13.67 7.08 -9.18
CA PRO A 15 14.17 7.82 -8.03
C PRO A 15 13.01 8.19 -7.09
N ALA A 16 13.23 7.99 -5.79
CA ALA A 16 12.20 8.14 -4.77
C ALA A 16 11.67 9.59 -4.77
N LYS A 17 10.46 9.78 -5.33
CA LYS A 17 9.79 11.08 -5.38
C LYS A 17 8.72 11.13 -4.29
N ARG A 18 8.71 12.19 -3.47
CA ARG A 18 7.61 12.45 -2.54
C ARG A 18 6.30 12.53 -3.32
N ARG A 19 5.36 11.65 -3.00
CA ARG A 19 4.00 11.63 -3.54
C ARG A 19 3.17 12.64 -2.76
N ARG A 20 2.44 13.53 -3.45
CA ARG A 20 1.49 14.42 -2.78
C ARG A 20 0.32 13.58 -2.27
N ILE A 21 -0.19 13.84 -1.07
CA ILE A 21 -1.31 13.06 -0.50
C ILE A 21 -2.51 13.02 -1.46
N ARG A 22 -2.81 14.14 -2.15
CA ARG A 22 -3.87 14.21 -3.17
C ARG A 22 -3.72 13.14 -4.26
N THR A 23 -2.51 12.89 -4.76
CA THR A 23 -2.29 11.88 -5.81
C THR A 23 -2.44 10.47 -5.26
N VAL A 24 -2.00 10.26 -4.01
CA VAL A 24 -2.18 8.96 -3.34
C VAL A 24 -3.66 8.65 -3.15
N ILE A 25 -4.46 9.62 -2.69
CA ILE A 25 -5.91 9.46 -2.56
C ILE A 25 -6.54 9.10 -3.91
N GLN A 26 -6.16 9.80 -4.98
CA GLN A 26 -6.65 9.52 -6.32
C GLN A 26 -6.34 8.09 -6.78
N GLU A 27 -5.13 7.60 -6.54
CA GLU A 27 -4.74 6.22 -6.87
C GLU A 27 -5.50 5.19 -6.05
N LEU A 28 -5.74 5.46 -4.77
CA LEU A 28 -6.58 4.61 -3.94
C LEU A 28 -8.01 4.55 -4.48
N ILE A 29 -8.57 5.65 -4.99
CA ILE A 29 -9.88 5.66 -5.66
C ILE A 29 -9.85 4.77 -6.91
N TYR A 30 -8.83 4.91 -7.77
CA TYR A 30 -8.70 4.10 -8.99
C TYR A 30 -8.56 2.61 -8.72
N LEU A 31 -7.87 2.25 -7.62
CA LEU A 31 -7.72 0.86 -7.19
C LEU A 31 -8.94 0.33 -6.40
N ALA A 32 -10.00 1.14 -6.30
CA ALA A 32 -11.17 0.86 -5.46
C ALA A 32 -10.76 0.47 -4.03
N GLY A 33 -9.81 1.21 -3.48
CA GLY A 33 -9.30 1.12 -2.11
C GLY A 33 -10.10 2.01 -1.16
N ARG A 34 -10.24 1.57 0.09
CA ARG A 34 -10.96 2.28 1.16
C ARG A 34 -10.10 2.40 2.40
N LEU A 35 -9.97 3.61 2.94
CA LEU A 35 -9.40 3.84 4.26
C LEU A 35 -10.53 3.83 5.30
N ILE A 36 -10.41 2.96 6.30
CA ILE A 36 -11.38 2.81 7.39
C ILE A 36 -10.71 3.21 8.70
N SER A 37 -11.35 4.10 9.45
CA SER A 37 -10.95 4.44 10.81
C SER A 37 -11.88 3.75 11.80
N THR A 38 -11.33 2.92 12.69
CA THR A 38 -12.09 2.24 13.75
C THR A 38 -11.19 1.90 14.92
N GLY A 39 -11.68 2.06 16.16
CA GLY A 39 -10.97 1.60 17.37
C GLY A 39 -9.51 2.07 17.48
N ARG A 40 -9.22 3.33 17.13
CA ARG A 40 -7.85 3.91 17.05
C ARG A 40 -6.93 3.24 16.02
N ARG A 41 -7.48 2.54 15.04
CA ARG A 41 -6.76 1.90 13.94
C ARG A 41 -7.19 2.51 12.61
N LEU A 42 -6.21 2.63 11.72
CA LEU A 42 -6.43 2.95 10.32
C LEU A 42 -6.22 1.67 9.50
N ILE A 43 -7.24 1.27 8.73
CA ILE A 43 -7.23 0.05 7.93
C ILE A 43 -7.38 0.44 6.46
N LEU A 44 -6.41 0.04 5.64
CA LEU A 44 -6.50 0.19 4.19
C LEU A 44 -7.02 -1.11 3.57
N ARG A 45 -8.25 -1.08 3.05
CA ARG A 45 -8.88 -2.20 2.34
C ARG A 45 -8.77 -2.03 0.83
N PHE A 46 -8.58 -3.13 0.13
CA PHE A 46 -8.54 -3.20 -1.33
C PHE A 46 -9.68 -4.07 -1.86
N SER A 47 -10.05 -3.84 -3.13
CA SER A 47 -10.99 -4.70 -3.83
C SER A 47 -10.42 -6.09 -4.12
N ARG A 48 -11.29 -7.09 -4.32
CA ARG A 48 -10.90 -8.50 -4.50
C ARG A 48 -9.87 -8.75 -5.62
N HIS A 49 -9.91 -7.94 -6.67
CA HIS A 49 -9.08 -8.07 -7.88
C HIS A 49 -8.03 -6.96 -7.97
N CYS A 50 -7.69 -6.29 -6.86
CA CYS A 50 -6.71 -5.22 -6.88
C CYS A 50 -5.30 -5.77 -7.17
N PRO A 51 -4.66 -5.40 -8.29
CA PRO A 51 -3.36 -5.95 -8.67
C PRO A 51 -2.23 -5.51 -7.72
N VAL A 52 -2.40 -4.40 -7.02
CA VAL A 52 -1.39 -3.83 -6.12
C VAL A 52 -1.45 -4.45 -4.71
N PHE A 53 -2.51 -5.22 -4.40
CA PHE A 53 -2.70 -5.80 -3.07
C PHE A 53 -1.53 -6.67 -2.61
N ALA A 54 -1.00 -7.52 -3.49
CA ALA A 54 0.13 -8.40 -3.16
C ALA A 54 1.37 -7.62 -2.70
N ALA A 55 1.66 -6.48 -3.34
CA ALA A 55 2.76 -5.61 -2.94
C ALA A 55 2.53 -5.00 -1.54
N PHE A 56 1.30 -4.54 -1.25
CA PHE A 56 0.95 -4.04 0.09
C PHE A 56 1.00 -5.13 1.16
N GLN A 57 0.53 -6.34 0.86
CA GLN A 57 0.55 -7.48 1.79
C GLN A 57 1.99 -7.86 2.17
N GLY A 58 2.91 -7.92 1.21
CA GLY A 58 4.31 -8.22 1.48
C GLY A 58 4.98 -7.20 2.39
N VAL A 59 4.74 -5.90 2.15
CA VAL A 59 5.27 -4.82 3.02
C VAL A 59 4.63 -4.88 4.41
N TYR A 60 3.32 -5.10 4.50
CA TYR A 60 2.61 -5.16 5.77
C TYR A 60 3.12 -6.33 6.64
N GLY A 61 3.32 -7.52 6.05
CA GLY A 61 3.83 -8.69 6.76
C GLY A 61 5.20 -8.48 7.41
N GLN A 62 6.05 -7.64 6.83
CA GLN A 62 7.36 -7.29 7.39
C GLN A 62 7.28 -6.29 8.57
N LEU A 63 6.18 -5.53 8.65
CA LEU A 63 5.96 -4.52 9.70
C LEU A 63 5.15 -5.07 10.88
N VAL A 64 4.45 -6.18 10.68
CA VAL A 64 3.76 -6.89 11.76
C VAL A 64 4.83 -7.56 12.64
N PRO A 65 4.85 -7.29 13.95
CA PRO A 65 5.77 -7.96 14.87
C PRO A 65 5.58 -9.48 14.79
N ALA A 66 6.69 -10.24 14.83
CA ALA A 66 6.62 -11.67 15.07
C ALA A 66 5.85 -11.88 16.39
N ARG A 67 4.81 -12.70 16.33
CA ARG A 67 3.89 -12.92 17.45
C ARG A 67 4.51 -13.80 18.51
#